data_AF-A0A8T5MET2-F1
#
_entry.id   AF-A0A8T5MET2-F1
#
_cell.length_a   1.000
_cell.length_b   1.000
_cell.length_c   1.000
_cell.angle_alpha   90.00
_cell.angle_beta   90.00
_cell.angle_gamma   90.00
#
_symmetry.space_group_name_H-M   'P 1'
#
loop_
_entity.id
_entity.type
_entity.pdbx_description
1 polymer ?
#
loop_
_entity_poly.entity_id
_entity_poly.type
_entity_poly.pdbx_seq_one_letter_code
_entity_poly.pdbx_strand_id
1 'polypeptide(L)'
;LYEGSEGDCRRAINLLQSTAFVSPVVNESIVSTVISNAKPKDIRTVLDYALSGDFQMSREKLLDVMLKESISGQEVIKAIQKEIWNLPVEPELKVKLTEKTGETEFRIVEGSDPFIQLQSLIASFVLAGLGK
;
A
#
# COMPACT_ATOMS: atom_id res chain seq x y z
N LEU A 1 12.40 -12.54 -3.92
CA LEU A 1 12.96 -11.91 -5.13
C LEU A 1 11.91 -11.78 -6.22
N TYR A 2 11.31 -12.88 -6.70
CA TYR A 2 10.25 -12.83 -7.72
C TYR A 2 9.13 -11.84 -7.36
N GLU A 3 8.53 -11.95 -6.17
CA GLU A 3 7.48 -11.05 -5.71
C GLU A 3 7.91 -9.57 -5.66
N GLY A 4 9.10 -9.27 -5.12
CA GLY A 4 9.63 -7.90 -5.06
C GLY A 4 10.05 -7.31 -6.42
N SER A 5 10.26 -8.17 -7.41
CA SER A 5 10.59 -7.78 -8.78
C SER A 5 9.37 -7.64 -9.69
N GLU A 6 8.20 -8.15 -9.27
CA GLU A 6 6.96 -8.15 -10.07
C GLU A 6 7.14 -8.72 -11.50
N GLY A 7 8.09 -9.65 -11.67
CA GLY A 7 8.43 -10.23 -12.97
C GLY A 7 9.40 -9.40 -13.83
N ASP A 8 9.87 -8.23 -13.37
CA ASP A 8 10.92 -7.46 -14.05
C ASP A 8 12.31 -8.04 -13.71
N CYS A 9 12.93 -8.70 -14.70
CA CYS A 9 14.27 -9.27 -14.59
C CYS A 9 15.34 -8.25 -14.18
N ARG A 10 15.25 -6.99 -14.65
CA ARG A 10 16.20 -5.93 -14.28
C ARG A 10 16.07 -5.61 -12.79
N ARG A 11 14.84 -5.48 -12.31
CA ARG A 11 14.55 -5.22 -10.90
C ARG A 11 15.00 -6.39 -10.01
N ALA A 12 14.83 -7.63 -10.46
CA ALA A 12 15.31 -8.81 -9.76
C ALA A 12 16.85 -8.84 -9.61
N ILE A 13 17.59 -8.48 -10.66
CA ILE A 13 19.06 -8.39 -10.63
C ILE A 13 19.52 -7.30 -9.66
N ASN A 14 18.93 -6.11 -9.73
CA ASN A 14 19.28 -5.00 -8.83
C ASN A 14 19.03 -5.35 -7.36
N LEU A 15 17.91 -6.04 -7.08
CA LEU A 15 17.58 -6.53 -5.74
C LEU A 15 18.61 -7.55 -5.24
N LEU A 16 18.98 -8.51 -6.08
CA LEU A 16 19.98 -9.52 -5.74
C LEU A 16 21.35 -8.88 -5.46
N GLN A 17 21.77 -7.93 -6.30
CA GLN A 17 23.04 -7.20 -6.12
C GLN A 17 23.06 -6.40 -4.82
N SER A 18 21.97 -5.68 -4.52
CA SER A 18 21.84 -4.89 -3.29
C SER A 18 21.85 -5.80 -2.05
N THR A 19 21.19 -6.96 -2.13
CA THR A 19 21.16 -7.94 -1.03
C THR A 19 22.54 -8.58 -0.81
N ALA A 20 23.25 -8.93 -1.88
CA ALA A 20 24.59 -9.52 -1.83
C ALA A 20 25.66 -8.55 -1.33
N PHE A 21 25.45 -7.24 -1.50
CA PHE A 21 26.32 -6.20 -0.90
C PHE A 21 26.19 -6.15 0.62
N VAL A 22 24.98 -6.34 1.16
CA VAL A 22 24.72 -6.31 2.61
C VAL A 22 25.22 -7.57 3.30
N SER A 23 25.07 -8.74 2.67
CA SER A 23 25.48 -10.02 3.24
C SER A 23 25.87 -11.01 2.13
N PRO A 24 26.93 -11.80 2.33
CA PRO A 24 27.29 -12.88 1.41
C PRO A 24 26.26 -14.02 1.40
N VAL A 25 25.43 -14.15 2.44
CA VAL A 25 24.32 -15.12 2.49
C VAL A 25 23.01 -14.40 2.23
N VAL A 26 22.39 -14.71 1.08
CA VAL A 26 21.08 -14.17 0.67
C VAL A 26 19.97 -14.99 1.33
N ASN A 27 19.25 -14.38 2.27
CA ASN A 27 18.08 -14.97 2.93
C ASN A 27 16.84 -14.07 2.76
N GLU A 28 15.65 -14.60 3.04
CA GLU A 28 14.39 -13.88 2.88
C GLU A 28 14.32 -12.60 3.72
N SER A 29 14.83 -12.62 4.97
CA SER A 29 14.82 -11.45 5.84
C SER A 29 15.62 -10.27 5.30
N ILE A 30 16.79 -10.53 4.71
CA ILE A 30 17.65 -9.48 4.13
C ILE A 30 17.00 -8.98 2.84
N VAL A 31 16.46 -9.88 2.01
CA VAL A 31 15.71 -9.50 0.81
C VAL A 31 14.51 -8.62 1.16
N SER A 32 13.74 -8.95 2.20
CA SER A 32 12.61 -8.14 2.66
C SER A 32 13.03 -6.80 3.26
N THR A 33 14.26 -6.69 3.79
CA THR A 33 14.78 -5.42 4.32
C THR A 33 15.20 -4.48 3.19
N VAL A 34 15.76 -5.05 2.11
CA VAL A 34 16.18 -4.30 0.91
C VAL A 34 14.97 -3.91 0.05
N ILE A 35 13.92 -4.75 0.01
CA ILE A 35 12.65 -4.41 -0.61
C ILE A 35 11.88 -3.51 0.37
N SER A 36 12.04 -2.19 0.25
CA SER A 36 11.18 -1.21 0.94
C SER A 36 9.76 -1.27 0.39
N ASN A 37 8.96 -2.25 0.83
CA ASN A 37 7.56 -2.39 0.47
C ASN A 37 6.71 -2.37 1.74
N ALA A 38 5.54 -1.73 1.65
CA ALA A 38 4.51 -1.87 2.67
C ALA A 38 4.17 -3.35 2.86
N LYS A 39 4.24 -3.86 4.08
CA LYS A 39 3.78 -5.22 4.37
C LYS A 39 2.27 -5.30 4.08
N PRO A 40 1.78 -6.30 3.32
CA PRO A 40 0.36 -6.43 3.02
C PRO A 40 -0.55 -6.44 4.27
N LYS A 41 -0.06 -7.02 5.36
CA LYS A 41 -0.75 -7.05 6.66
C LYS A 41 -1.01 -5.66 7.23
N ASP A 42 -0.06 -4.75 7.11
CA ASP A 42 -0.19 -3.40 7.64
C ASP A 42 -1.20 -2.58 6.84
N ILE A 43 -1.18 -2.71 5.50
CA ILE A 43 -2.17 -2.07 4.62
C ILE A 43 -3.56 -2.63 4.87
N ARG A 44 -3.71 -3.95 5.04
CA ARG A 44 -4.99 -4.57 5.41
C ARG A 44 -5.54 -3.97 6.70
N THR A 45 -4.70 -3.77 7.71
CA THR A 45 -5.09 -3.17 8.99
C THR A 45 -5.62 -1.74 8.80
N VAL A 46 -4.99 -0.93 7.93
CA VAL A 46 -5.48 0.42 7.58
C VAL A 46 -6.87 0.36 6.95
N LEU A 47 -7.09 -0.57 6.02
CA LEU A 47 -8.36 -0.75 5.32
C LEU A 47 -9.45 -1.27 6.26
N ASP A 48 -9.13 -2.17 7.17
CA ASP A 48 -10.07 -2.69 8.16
C ASP A 48 -10.57 -1.57 9.09
N TYR A 49 -9.66 -0.71 9.58
CA TYR A 49 -10.06 0.47 10.36
C TYR A 49 -10.94 1.42 9.56
N ALA A 50 -10.58 1.70 8.30
CA ALA A 50 -11.38 2.57 7.43
C ALA A 50 -12.79 2.00 7.25
N LEU A 51 -12.92 0.72 6.93
CA LEU A 51 -14.21 0.06 6.70
C LEU A 51 -15.04 -0.11 7.98
N SER A 52 -14.40 -0.13 9.15
CA SER A 52 -15.09 -0.13 10.45
C SER A 52 -15.64 1.24 10.87
N GLY A 53 -15.29 2.30 10.13
CA GLY A 53 -15.71 3.67 10.42
C GLY A 53 -14.71 4.48 11.26
N ASP A 54 -13.61 3.87 11.70
CA ASP A 54 -12.58 4.54 12.49
C ASP A 54 -11.55 5.25 11.60
N PHE A 55 -11.95 6.45 11.15
CA PHE A 55 -11.09 7.31 10.33
C PHE A 55 -9.78 7.67 11.04
N GLN A 56 -9.83 7.96 12.34
CA GLN A 56 -8.68 8.48 13.06
C GLN A 56 -7.60 7.40 13.24
N MET A 57 -8.00 6.19 13.65
CA MET A 57 -7.08 5.06 13.76
C MET A 57 -6.53 4.65 12.38
N SER A 58 -7.37 4.66 11.34
CA SER A 58 -6.92 4.37 9.98
C SER A 58 -5.87 5.37 9.49
N ARG A 59 -6.09 6.68 9.72
CA ARG A 59 -5.15 7.75 9.37
C ARG A 59 -3.82 7.62 10.11
N GLU A 60 -3.87 7.38 11.41
CA GLU A 60 -2.67 7.22 12.24
C GLU A 60 -1.88 5.99 11.80
N LYS A 61 -2.56 4.86 11.58
CA LYS A 61 -1.91 3.63 11.09
C LYS A 61 -1.30 3.81 9.70
N LEU A 62 -1.97 4.52 8.79
CA LEU A 62 -1.42 4.83 7.47
C LEU A 62 -0.12 5.62 7.57
N LEU A 63 -0.12 6.69 8.38
CA LEU A 63 1.06 7.53 8.59
C LEU A 63 2.21 6.71 9.19
N ASP A 64 1.91 5.87 10.17
CA ASP A 64 2.86 4.96 10.79
C ASP A 64 3.53 4.03 9.77
N VAL A 65 2.74 3.47 8.85
CA VAL A 65 3.25 2.57 7.80
C VAL A 65 4.14 3.33 6.82
N MET A 66 3.75 4.53 6.43
CA MET A 66 4.56 5.40 5.56
C MET A 66 5.91 5.74 6.18
N LEU A 67 5.92 6.09 7.47
CA LEU A 67 7.14 6.46 8.19
C LEU A 67 8.04 5.25 8.50
N LYS A 68 7.46 4.14 8.97
CA LYS A 68 8.23 2.94 9.35
C LYS A 68 8.88 2.27 8.14
N GLU A 69 8.15 2.16 7.05
CA GLU A 69 8.63 1.46 5.84
C GLU A 69 9.30 2.43 4.84
N SER A 70 9.33 3.73 5.14
CA SER A 70 9.91 4.78 4.27
C SER A 70 9.38 4.74 2.83
N ILE A 71 8.10 4.41 2.68
CA ILE A 71 7.45 4.23 1.38
C ILE A 71 6.79 5.53 0.89
N SER A 72 6.83 5.73 -0.41
CA SER A 72 6.18 6.87 -1.05
C SER A 72 4.65 6.72 -1.09
N GLY A 73 3.93 7.83 -1.21
CA GLY A 73 2.46 7.78 -1.34
C GLY A 73 1.98 7.02 -2.58
N GLN A 74 2.76 7.00 -3.66
CA GLN A 74 2.46 6.19 -4.85
C GLN A 74 2.58 4.68 -4.57
N GLU A 75 3.59 4.27 -3.81
CA GLU A 75 3.74 2.86 -3.40
C GLU A 75 2.63 2.42 -2.47
N VAL A 76 2.21 3.30 -1.56
CA VAL A 76 1.06 3.08 -0.67
C VAL A 76 -0.22 2.86 -1.48
N ILE A 77 -0.52 3.72 -2.46
CA ILE A 77 -1.69 3.57 -3.32
C ILE A 77 -1.68 2.23 -4.06
N LYS A 78 -0.53 1.84 -4.63
CA LYS A 78 -0.40 0.54 -5.31
C LYS A 78 -0.63 -0.63 -4.36
N ALA A 79 -0.13 -0.53 -3.13
CA ALA A 79 -0.36 -1.54 -2.11
C ALA A 79 -1.84 -1.62 -1.70
N ILE A 80 -2.51 -0.47 -1.54
CA ILE A 80 -3.96 -0.39 -1.28
C ILE A 80 -4.75 -1.04 -2.43
N GLN A 81 -4.42 -0.71 -3.68
CA GLN A 81 -5.10 -1.28 -4.87
C GLN A 81 -5.02 -2.81 -4.91
N LYS A 82 -3.85 -3.39 -4.61
CA LYS A 82 -3.68 -4.84 -4.53
C LYS A 82 -4.52 -5.44 -3.39
N GLU A 83 -4.55 -4.77 -2.24
CA GLU A 83 -5.18 -5.30 -1.05
C GLU A 83 -6.71 -5.21 -1.08
N ILE A 84 -7.29 -4.23 -1.80
CA ILE A 84 -8.75 -4.11 -1.99
C ILE A 84 -9.36 -5.41 -2.54
N TRP A 85 -8.68 -6.08 -3.47
CA TRP A 85 -9.17 -7.33 -4.05
C TRP A 85 -9.15 -8.49 -3.07
N ASN A 86 -8.23 -8.46 -2.09
CA ASN A 86 -8.09 -9.47 -1.04
C ASN A 86 -9.08 -9.28 0.14
N LEU A 87 -9.81 -8.16 0.19
CA LEU A 87 -10.75 -7.88 1.28
C LEU A 87 -11.98 -8.81 1.24
N PRO A 88 -12.47 -9.28 2.41
CA PRO A 88 -13.70 -10.07 2.52
C PRO A 88 -14.94 -9.15 2.52
N VAL A 89 -15.17 -8.40 1.44
CA VAL A 89 -16.31 -7.49 1.29
C VAL A 89 -17.08 -7.74 -0.01
N GLU A 90 -18.31 -7.25 -0.06
CA GLU A 90 -19.19 -7.35 -1.23
C GLU A 90 -18.52 -6.82 -2.51
N PRO A 91 -18.74 -7.47 -3.67
CA PRO A 91 -18.12 -7.05 -4.94
C PRO A 91 -18.41 -5.59 -5.32
N GLU A 92 -19.63 -5.10 -5.05
CA GLU A 92 -20.00 -3.72 -5.36
C GLU A 92 -19.15 -2.72 -4.57
N LEU A 93 -18.85 -3.03 -3.31
CA LEU A 93 -17.97 -2.18 -2.51
C LEU A 93 -16.54 -2.21 -3.05
N LYS A 94 -16.01 -3.38 -3.46
CA LYS A 94 -14.67 -3.45 -4.08
C LYS A 94 -14.55 -2.55 -5.31
N VAL A 95 -15.60 -2.49 -6.14
CA VAL A 95 -15.65 -1.61 -7.31
C VAL A 95 -15.59 -0.14 -6.89
N LYS A 96 -16.41 0.28 -5.91
CA LYS A 96 -16.40 1.67 -5.39
C LYS A 96 -15.03 2.06 -4.80
N LEU A 97 -14.40 1.18 -4.02
CA LEU A 97 -13.07 1.42 -3.47
C LEU A 97 -12.01 1.53 -4.57
N THR A 98 -12.10 0.69 -5.60
CA THR A 98 -11.16 0.70 -6.74
C THR A 98 -11.26 1.98 -7.56
N GLU A 99 -12.48 2.46 -7.83
CA GLU A 99 -12.72 3.74 -8.52
C GLU A 99 -12.04 4.90 -7.77
N LYS A 100 -12.30 5.03 -6.46
CA LYS A 100 -11.71 6.11 -5.64
C LYS A 100 -10.19 6.02 -5.55
N THR A 101 -9.65 4.80 -5.53
CA THR A 101 -8.20 4.59 -5.54
C THR A 101 -7.58 5.10 -6.84
N GLY A 102 -8.19 4.85 -7.99
CA GLY A 102 -7.72 5.35 -9.29
C GLY A 102 -7.76 6.88 -9.39
N GLU A 103 -8.84 7.51 -8.91
CA GLU A 103 -8.94 8.98 -8.88
C GLU A 103 -7.85 9.62 -8.02
N THR A 104 -7.52 9.00 -6.89
CA THR A 104 -6.47 9.45 -5.98
C THR A 104 -5.09 9.26 -6.59
N GLU A 105 -4.85 8.13 -7.26
CA GLU A 105 -3.60 7.83 -7.96
C GLU A 105 -3.31 8.89 -9.03
N PHE A 106 -4.31 9.19 -9.87
CA PHE A 106 -4.23 10.22 -10.89
C PHE A 106 -3.85 11.58 -10.30
N ARG A 107 -4.50 11.99 -9.21
CA ARG A 107 -4.19 13.28 -8.55
C ARG A 107 -2.75 13.34 -8.02
N ILE A 108 -2.25 12.25 -7.46
CA ILE A 108 -0.85 12.18 -6.99
C ILE A 108 0.11 12.27 -8.18
N VAL A 109 -0.20 11.61 -9.30
CA VAL A 109 0.61 11.68 -10.52
C VAL A 109 0.64 13.10 -11.10
N GLU A 110 -0.48 13.82 -11.04
CA GLU A 110 -0.59 15.24 -11.43
C GLU A 110 0.11 16.22 -10.46
N GLY A 111 0.78 15.72 -9.42
CA GLY A 111 1.58 16.54 -8.50
C GLY A 111 0.83 17.06 -7.28
N SER A 112 -0.35 16.49 -6.95
CA SER A 112 -1.03 16.78 -5.69
C SER A 112 -0.25 16.24 -4.49
N ASP A 113 -0.46 16.84 -3.32
CA ASP A 113 0.14 16.36 -2.07
C ASP A 113 -0.33 14.93 -1.73
N PRO A 114 0.59 13.95 -1.64
CA PRO A 114 0.23 12.55 -1.40
C PRO A 114 -0.45 12.32 -0.05
N PHE A 115 -0.08 13.05 1.00
CA PHE A 115 -0.66 12.85 2.33
C PHE A 115 -2.12 13.29 2.35
N ILE A 116 -2.43 14.45 1.79
CA ILE A 116 -3.81 14.95 1.69
C ILE A 116 -4.66 14.00 0.84
N GLN A 117 -4.12 13.55 -0.30
CA GLN A 117 -4.85 12.63 -1.19
C GLN A 117 -5.13 11.28 -0.53
N LEU A 118 -4.15 10.70 0.16
CA LEU A 118 -4.35 9.44 0.89
C LEU A 118 -5.35 9.58 2.06
N GLN A 119 -5.36 10.72 2.76
CA GLN A 119 -6.37 10.98 3.78
C GLN A 119 -7.78 11.11 3.18
N SER A 120 -7.90 11.78 2.03
CA SER A 120 -9.15 11.87 1.28
C SER A 120 -9.63 10.48 0.83
N LEU A 121 -8.71 9.59 0.46
CA LEU A 121 -9.02 8.21 0.08
C LEU A 121 -9.56 7.42 1.28
N ILE A 122 -8.91 7.50 2.44
CA ILE A 122 -9.39 6.85 3.68
C ILE A 122 -10.77 7.37 4.06
N ALA A 123 -11.02 8.68 3.99
CA ALA A 123 -12.33 9.26 4.28
C ALA A 123 -13.40 8.70 3.32
N SER A 124 -13.07 8.55 2.04
CA SER A 124 -13.97 7.93 1.05
C SER A 124 -14.29 6.48 1.38
N PHE A 125 -13.31 5.72 1.88
CA PHE A 125 -13.49 4.32 2.30
C PHE A 125 -14.36 4.20 3.55
N VAL A 126 -14.20 5.11 4.51
CA VAL A 126 -15.06 5.20 5.70
C VAL A 126 -16.50 5.45 5.31
N LEU A 127 -16.76 6.41 4.43
CA LEU A 127 -18.11 6.70 3.94
C LEU A 127 -18.72 5.51 3.19
N ALA A 128 -17.92 4.81 2.39
CA ALA A 128 -18.36 3.61 1.67
C ALA A 128 -18.62 2.42 2.60
N GLY A 129 -17.90 2.32 3.73
CA GLY A 129 -18.11 1.29 4.75
C GLY A 129 -19.33 1.55 5.63
N LEU A 130 -19.63 2.81 5.94
CA LEU A 130 -20.81 3.23 6.71
C LEU A 130 -22.12 3.12 5.93
N GLY A 131 -22.06 3.19 4.60
CA GLY A 131 -23.21 3.02 3.71
C GLY A 131 -23.56 1.57 3.37
N LYS A 132 -23.02 0.60 4.13
CA LYS A 132 -23.38 -0.82 4.04
C LYS A 132 -24.73 -1.11 4.69
#